data_AF-A0A9D9EWV2-F1
#
_entry.id   AF-A0A9D9EWV2-F1
#
_cell.length_a   1.000
_cell.length_b   1.000
_cell.length_c   1.000
_cell.angle_alpha   90.00
_cell.angle_beta   90.00
_cell.angle_gamma   90.00
#
_symmetry.space_group_name_H-M   'P 1'
#
loop_
_entity.id
_entity.type
_entity.pdbx_description
1 polymer ?
#
loop_
_entity_poly.entity_id
_entity_poly.type
_entity_poly.pdbx_seq_one_letter_code
_entity_poly.pdbx_strand_id
1 'polypeptide(L)'
;MATHELPKYLQSVFYPLFQHTTDLECQLLLLDEMLEVGDHKEIPFLKELESHDNPKISSKAFQVKNELQEKLGLMTETERRRLPMNLCFIYDEFNIRPSKVDKELDFEIALDILNMK
;
A
#
# COMPACT_ATOMS: atom_id res chain seq x y z
N MET A 1 28.91 12.24 -0.36
CA MET A 1 28.48 12.13 1.05
C MET A 1 27.40 11.07 1.10
N ALA A 2 27.68 9.90 1.66
CA ALA A 2 26.65 8.88 1.84
C ALA A 2 25.73 9.35 2.97
N THR A 3 24.47 9.65 2.65
CA THR A 3 23.44 9.92 3.64
C THR A 3 23.18 8.61 4.39
N HIS A 4 23.72 8.48 5.60
CA HIS A 4 23.44 7.38 6.53
C HIS A 4 22.01 7.53 7.10
N GLU A 5 21.01 7.54 6.23
CA GLU A 5 19.61 7.50 6.66
C GLU A 5 19.21 6.05 6.92
N LEU A 6 18.83 5.76 8.16
CA LEU A 6 18.29 4.45 8.53
C LEU A 6 16.98 4.20 7.76
N PRO A 7 16.69 2.95 7.36
CA PRO A 7 15.42 2.61 6.73
C PRO A 7 14.22 3.10 7.54
N LYS A 8 13.25 3.73 6.85
CA LYS A 8 12.12 4.39 7.52
C LYS A 8 11.23 3.43 8.32
N TYR A 9 11.14 2.16 7.93
CA TYR A 9 10.37 1.15 8.66
C TYR A 9 10.91 0.90 10.07
N LEU A 10 12.20 1.15 10.34
CA LEU A 10 12.81 1.02 11.67
C LEU A 10 12.31 2.08 12.66
N GLN A 11 11.62 3.12 12.19
CA GLN A 11 11.04 4.15 13.05
C GLN A 11 9.71 3.71 13.68
N SER A 12 9.10 2.64 13.20
CA SER A 12 7.87 2.11 13.79
C SER A 12 8.17 1.41 15.11
N VAL A 13 7.38 1.73 16.14
CA VAL A 13 7.46 1.05 17.45
C VAL A 13 7.01 -0.41 17.34
N PHE A 14 6.16 -0.71 16.36
CA PHE A 14 5.65 -2.06 16.12
C PHE A 14 6.64 -2.97 15.41
N TYR A 15 7.64 -2.43 14.69
CA TYR A 15 8.67 -3.23 14.03
C TYR A 15 9.37 -4.22 14.97
N PRO A 16 10.00 -3.78 16.08
CA PRO A 16 10.67 -4.71 17.00
C PRO A 16 9.69 -5.69 17.66
N LEU A 17 8.45 -5.28 17.95
CA LEU A 17 7.43 -6.16 18.51
C LEU A 17 7.11 -7.29 17.54
N PHE A 18 6.84 -6.94 16.29
CA PHE A 18 6.51 -7.89 15.23
C PHE A 18 7.65 -8.87 14.94
N GLN A 19 8.91 -8.42 14.99
CA GLN A 19 10.09 -9.28 14.79
C GLN A 19 10.25 -10.34 15.88
N HIS A 20 9.79 -10.06 17.11
CA HIS A 20 9.91 -10.98 18.24
C HIS A 20 8.64 -11.82 18.47
N THR A 21 7.54 -11.50 17.81
CA THR A 21 6.32 -12.30 17.84
C THR A 21 6.39 -13.42 16.81
N THR A 22 6.35 -14.68 17.26
CA THR A 22 6.32 -15.86 16.38
C THR A 22 4.92 -16.41 16.12
N ASP A 23 3.94 -16.04 16.96
CA ASP A 23 2.57 -16.50 16.84
C ASP A 23 1.78 -15.64 15.84
N LEU A 24 1.06 -16.31 14.93
CA LEU A 24 0.31 -15.66 13.87
C LEU A 24 -0.82 -14.80 14.42
N GLU A 25 -1.56 -15.29 15.42
CA GLU A 25 -2.70 -14.55 15.98
C GLU A 25 -2.21 -13.29 16.70
N CYS A 26 -1.10 -13.37 17.44
CA CYS A 26 -0.45 -12.18 18.01
C CYS A 26 0.05 -11.20 16.93
N GLN A 27 0.63 -11.68 15.82
CA GLN A 27 1.04 -10.80 14.71
C GLN A 27 -0.15 -10.08 14.07
N LEU A 28 -1.26 -10.78 13.88
CA LEU A 28 -2.49 -10.18 13.36
C LEU A 28 -3.09 -9.17 14.33
N LEU A 29 -3.08 -9.47 15.64
CA LEU A 29 -3.49 -8.54 16.68
C LEU A 29 -2.63 -7.27 16.66
N LEU A 30 -1.31 -7.39 16.49
CA LEU A 30 -0.44 -6.22 16.39
C LEU A 30 -0.80 -5.32 15.19
N LEU A 31 -1.23 -5.90 14.07
CA LEU A 31 -1.70 -5.12 12.92
C LEU A 31 -3.00 -4.37 13.22
N ASP A 32 -3.91 -4.98 13.98
CA ASP A 32 -5.11 -4.28 14.45
C ASP A 32 -4.75 -3.12 15.39
N GLU A 33 -3.83 -3.34 16.33
CA GLU A 33 -3.35 -2.27 17.23
C GLU A 33 -2.65 -1.13 16.46
N MET A 34 -1.91 -1.45 15.39
CA MET A 34 -1.32 -0.42 14.50
C MET A 34 -2.38 0.48 13.87
N LEU A 35 -3.57 -0.05 13.54
CA LEU A 35 -4.66 0.77 13.03
C LEU A 35 -5.25 1.67 14.13
N GLU A 36 -5.42 1.12 15.34
CA GLU A 36 -6.05 1.82 16.46
C GLU A 36 -5.19 2.97 16.99
N VAL A 37 -3.89 2.73 17.22
CA VAL A 37 -2.99 3.69 17.89
C VAL A 37 -1.82 4.18 17.04
N GLY A 38 -1.62 3.65 15.83
CA GLY A 38 -0.49 4.01 14.96
C GLY A 38 -0.56 5.43 14.39
N ASP A 39 0.59 5.93 13.95
CA ASP A 39 0.76 7.20 13.25
C ASP A 39 1.36 7.00 11.84
N HIS A 40 1.86 8.07 11.23
CA HIS A 40 2.42 8.03 9.88
C HIS A 40 3.73 7.22 9.77
N LYS A 41 4.42 6.93 10.89
CA LYS A 41 5.68 6.16 10.95
C LYS A 41 5.45 4.67 10.79
N GLU A 42 4.22 4.20 10.98
CA GLU A 42 3.82 2.80 10.77
C GLU A 42 3.68 2.49 9.27
N ILE A 43 3.36 3.48 8.43
CA ILE A 43 3.10 3.28 7.01
C ILE A 43 4.26 2.62 6.25
N PRO A 44 5.54 3.06 6.42
CA PRO A 44 6.67 2.37 5.81
C PRO A 44 6.79 0.91 6.25
N PHE A 45 6.50 0.60 7.51
CA PHE A 45 6.59 -0.76 8.01
C PHE A 45 5.45 -1.64 7.48
N LEU A 46 4.21 -1.13 7.48
CA LEU A 46 3.06 -1.82 6.88
C LEU A 46 3.29 -2.13 5.40
N LYS A 47 3.96 -1.23 4.66
CA LYS A 47 4.33 -1.46 3.26
C LYS A 47 5.32 -2.62 3.09
N GLU A 48 6.29 -2.78 3.98
CA GLU A 48 7.19 -3.95 3.95
C GLU A 48 6.42 -5.26 4.23
N LEU A 49 5.43 -5.20 5.13
CA LEU A 49 4.58 -6.34 5.46
C LEU A 49 3.63 -6.77 4.31
N GLU A 50 3.34 -5.91 3.33
CA GLU A 50 2.57 -6.31 2.14
C GLU A 50 3.28 -7.38 1.31
N SER A 51 4.61 -7.45 1.40
CA SER A 51 5.43 -8.50 0.76
C SER A 51 5.72 -9.70 1.66
N HIS A 52 5.03 -9.84 2.79
CA HIS A 52 5.25 -10.93 3.72
C HIS A 52 4.81 -12.30 3.15
N ASP A 53 5.59 -13.35 3.41
CA ASP A 53 5.37 -14.71 2.87
C ASP A 53 4.01 -15.30 3.27
N ASN A 54 3.54 -14.96 4.48
CA ASN A 54 2.22 -15.38 4.96
C ASN A 54 1.10 -14.49 4.35
N PRO A 55 0.19 -15.05 3.53
CA PRO A 55 -0.84 -14.29 2.82
C PRO A 55 -1.84 -13.59 3.76
N LYS A 56 -2.05 -14.11 4.98
CA LYS A 56 -2.92 -13.45 5.97
C LYS A 56 -2.30 -12.15 6.46
N ILE A 57 -0.99 -12.16 6.71
CA ILE A 57 -0.25 -11.00 7.18
C ILE A 57 -0.18 -9.94 6.09
N SER A 58 0.18 -10.31 4.86
CA SER A 58 0.27 -9.36 3.77
C SER A 58 -1.07 -8.72 3.41
N SER A 59 -2.15 -9.52 3.36
CA SER A 59 -3.50 -9.01 3.10
C SER A 59 -3.97 -8.06 4.21
N LYS A 60 -3.71 -8.41 5.48
CA LYS A 60 -4.06 -7.59 6.64
C LYS A 60 -3.24 -6.30 6.69
N ALA A 61 -1.94 -6.37 6.39
CA ALA A 61 -1.06 -5.21 6.33
C ALA A 61 -1.52 -4.20 5.26
N PHE A 62 -1.91 -4.69 4.08
CA PHE A 62 -2.47 -3.84 3.02
C PHE A 62 -3.76 -3.14 3.48
N GLN A 63 -4.67 -3.89 4.10
CA GLN A 63 -5.91 -3.33 4.63
C GLN A 63 -5.63 -2.25 5.69
N VAL A 64 -4.84 -2.58 6.71
CA VAL A 64 -4.49 -1.66 7.81
C VAL A 64 -3.76 -0.43 7.28
N LYS A 65 -2.86 -0.58 6.31
CA LYS A 65 -2.17 0.56 5.69
C LYS A 65 -3.16 1.53 5.05
N ASN A 66 -4.10 1.04 4.24
CA ASN A 66 -5.06 1.91 3.57
C ASN A 66 -5.98 2.60 4.57
N GLU A 67 -6.49 1.85 5.55
CA GLU A 67 -7.36 2.40 6.60
C GLU A 67 -6.62 3.43 7.47
N LEU A 68 -5.35 3.18 7.81
CA LEU A 68 -4.53 4.10 8.57
C LEU A 68 -4.19 5.36 7.75
N GLN A 69 -3.87 5.22 6.46
CA GLN A 69 -3.68 6.37 5.57
C GLN A 69 -4.96 7.20 5.43
N GLU A 70 -6.13 6.56 5.40
CA GLU A 70 -7.41 7.27 5.37
C GLU A 70 -7.68 8.00 6.69
N LYS A 71 -7.48 7.33 7.82
CA LYS A 71 -7.59 7.90 9.17
C LYS A 71 -6.68 9.11 9.38
N LEU A 72 -5.48 9.08 8.80
CA LEU A 72 -4.51 10.18 8.85
C LEU A 72 -4.72 11.25 7.77
N GLY A 73 -5.71 11.10 6.88
CA GLY A 73 -5.97 12.05 5.80
C GLY A 73 -4.87 12.08 4.73
N LEU A 74 -4.08 11.02 4.61
CA LEU A 74 -2.96 10.91 3.68
C LEU A 74 -3.36 10.28 2.33
N MET A 75 -4.52 9.63 2.25
CA MET A 75 -5.00 9.05 1.00
C MET A 75 -5.38 10.14 0.00
N THR A 76 -4.66 10.16 -1.13
CA THR A 76 -5.03 10.99 -2.28
C THR A 76 -6.19 10.35 -3.05
N GLU A 77 -7.02 11.17 -3.71
CA GLU A 77 -8.14 10.70 -4.55
C GLU A 77 -7.68 9.70 -5.64
N THR A 78 -6.42 9.79 -6.07
CA THR A 78 -5.80 8.88 -7.03
C THR A 78 -5.51 7.50 -6.45
N GLU A 79 -5.11 7.42 -5.18
CA GLU A 79 -4.79 6.15 -4.52
C GLU A 79 -6.04 5.33 -4.20
N ARG A 80 -7.16 6.00 -3.87
CA ARG A 80 -8.48 5.37 -3.69
C ARG A 80 -8.96 4.59 -4.94
N ARG A 81 -8.47 4.97 -6.12
CA ARG A 81 -8.86 4.35 -7.40
C ARG A 81 -7.95 3.18 -7.82
N ARG A 82 -6.88 2.90 -7.08
CA ARG A 82 -5.96 1.81 -7.42
C ARG A 82 -6.58 0.47 -7.05
N LEU A 83 -6.62 -0.44 -8.02
CA LEU A 83 -7.09 -1.80 -7.81
C LEU A 83 -6.06 -2.58 -6.96
N PRO A 84 -6.52 -3.46 -6.05
CA PRO A 84 -5.63 -4.25 -5.21
C PRO A 84 -4.75 -5.20 -6.04
N MET A 85 -3.52 -5.41 -5.58
CA MET A 85 -2.47 -6.12 -6.33
C MET A 85 -2.78 -7.60 -6.59
N ASN A 86 -3.62 -8.23 -5.76
CA ASN A 86 -4.12 -9.58 -5.98
C ASN A 86 -4.99 -9.71 -7.25
N LEU A 87 -5.47 -8.61 -7.83
CA LEU A 87 -6.20 -8.61 -9.10
C LEU A 87 -5.27 -8.48 -10.32
N CYS A 88 -3.95 -8.49 -10.13
CA CYS A 88 -3.00 -8.43 -11.24
C CYS A 88 -3.22 -9.59 -12.24
N PHE A 89 -3.72 -10.75 -11.77
CA PHE A 89 -4.05 -11.88 -12.66
C PHE A 89 -5.08 -11.54 -13.74
N ILE A 90 -5.93 -10.53 -13.52
CA ILE A 90 -6.94 -10.10 -14.51
C ILE A 90 -6.23 -9.58 -15.77
N TYR A 91 -5.07 -8.95 -15.65
CA TYR A 91 -4.31 -8.50 -16.81
C TYR A 91 -3.82 -9.67 -17.67
N ASP A 92 -3.38 -10.75 -17.03
CA ASP A 92 -2.91 -11.95 -17.71
C ASP A 92 -4.07 -12.78 -18.29
N GLU A 93 -5.16 -12.98 -17.53
CA GLU A 93 -6.31 -13.78 -17.93
C GLU A 93 -7.06 -13.16 -19.12
N PHE A 94 -7.22 -11.83 -19.13
CA PHE A 94 -7.90 -11.12 -20.21
C PHE A 94 -6.94 -10.63 -21.30
N ASN A 95 -5.64 -10.96 -21.24
CA ASN A 95 -4.59 -10.40 -22.11
C ASN A 95 -4.65 -8.85 -22.20
N ILE A 96 -5.08 -8.19 -21.13
CA ILE A 96 -5.18 -6.73 -21.06
C ILE A 96 -3.75 -6.21 -20.90
N ARG A 97 -3.18 -5.75 -22.00
CA ARG A 97 -1.90 -5.04 -21.99
C ARG A 97 -2.19 -3.54 -21.92
N PRO A 98 -1.43 -2.75 -21.16
CA PRO A 98 -1.51 -1.31 -21.26
C PRO A 98 -1.32 -0.95 -22.74
N SER A 99 -2.23 -0.13 -23.28
CA SER A 99 -2.08 0.36 -24.64
C SER A 99 -0.70 1.01 -24.73
N LYS A 100 0.05 0.70 -25.79
CA LYS A 100 1.26 1.47 -26.09
C LYS A 100 0.79 2.92 -26.18
N VAL A 101 1.41 3.82 -25.41
CA VAL A 101 1.14 5.25 -25.51
C VAL A 101 1.59 5.65 -26.90
N ASP A 102 0.67 5.60 -27.84
CA ASP A 102 0.91 6.03 -29.20
C ASP A 102 0.89 7.55 -29.18
N LYS A 103 2.03 8.17 -29.44
CA LYS A 103 2.17 9.63 -29.38
C LYS A 103 1.33 10.33 -30.44
N GLU A 104 0.82 9.59 -31.42
CA GLU A 104 -0.04 10.07 -32.50
C GLU A 104 -1.54 9.82 -32.26
N LEU A 105 -1.93 9.10 -31.20
CA LEU A 105 -3.34 9.01 -30.81
C LEU A 105 -3.73 10.28 -30.03
N ASP A 106 -3.93 11.37 -30.77
CA ASP A 106 -4.69 12.52 -30.29
C ASP A 106 -6.17 12.15 -30.46
N PHE A 107 -6.82 11.70 -29.37
CA PHE A 107 -8.20 11.20 -29.43
C PHE A 107 -9.22 12.30 -29.75
N GLU A 108 -8.81 13.55 -29.97
CA GLU A 108 -9.62 14.77 -30.15
C GLU A 108 -10.70 14.99 -29.05
N ILE A 109 -10.75 14.11 -28.07
CA ILE A 109 -11.55 14.18 -26.87
C ILE A 109 -10.59 14.66 -25.81
N ALA A 110 -10.68 15.95 -25.49
CA ALA A 110 -10.07 16.47 -24.29
C ALA A 110 -10.53 15.60 -23.11
N LEU A 111 -9.57 15.06 -22.33
CA LEU A 111 -9.86 14.40 -21.06
C LEU A 111 -10.31 15.47 -20.04
N ASP A 112 -11.46 16.08 -20.28
CA ASP A 112 -12.10 17.03 -19.36
C ASP A 112 -12.48 16.37 -18.03
N ILE A 113 -12.49 15.04 -17.99
CA ILE A 113 -12.68 14.21 -16.79
C ILE A 113 -11.52 14.37 -15.79
N LEU A 114 -10.33 14.81 -16.24
CA LEU A 114 -9.20 15.08 -15.35
C LEU A 114 -9.21 16.51 -14.77
N ASN A 115 -10.15 17.37 -15.19
CA ASN A 115 -10.21 18.78 -14.82
C ASN A 115 -11.44 19.16 -13.96
N MET A 116 -12.17 18.20 -13.41
CA MET A 116 -13.20 18.53 -12.42
C MET A 116 -12.54 18.93 -11.09
N LYS A 117 -12.62 20.23 -10.79
CA LYS A 117 -12.23 20.89 -9.54
C LYS A 117 -12.89 20.27 -8.30
#